data_AF-A0A7C7Y3Z4-F1
#
_entry.id   AF-A0A7C7Y3Z4-F1
#
_cell.length_a   1.000
_cell.length_b   1.000
_cell.length_c   1.000
_cell.angle_alpha   90.00
_cell.angle_beta   90.00
_cell.angle_gamma   90.00
#
_symmetry.space_group_name_H-M   'P 1'
#
loop_
_entity.id
_entity.type
_entity.pdbx_description
1 polymer ?
#
loop_
_entity_poly.entity_id
_entity_poly.type
_entity_poly.pdbx_seq_one_letter_code
_entity_poly.pdbx_strand_id
1 'polypeptide(L)' 'MKDMIKRSGENIAVVEVEGVLAEHPGIVEAAVVAVPDKLR' A
#
# COMPACT_ATOMS: atom_id res chain seq x y z
N MET A 1 14.26 1.04 7.41
CA MET A 1 13.53 1.24 6.13
C MET A 1 12.09 1.55 6.48
N LYS A 2 11.52 2.63 5.94
CA LYS A 2 10.12 2.98 6.17
C LYS A 2 9.49 3.08 4.78
N ASP A 3 8.81 2.03 4.35
CA ASP A 3 8.18 1.97 3.05
C ASP A 3 6.91 2.82 3.07
N MET A 4 7.01 4.01 2.48
CA MET A 4 5.95 5.02 2.42
C MET A 4 5.65 5.37 0.96
N ILE A 5 4.38 5.35 0.60
CA ILE A 5 3.88 5.80 -0.70
C ILE A 5 3.26 7.18 -0.53
N LYS A 6 3.66 8.13 -1.39
CA LYS A 6 3.03 9.45 -1.46
C LYS A 6 1.94 9.44 -2.52
N ARG A 7 0.69 9.71 -2.13
CA ARG A 7 -0.44 9.77 -3.06
C ARG A 7 -1.33 10.97 -2.73
N SER A 8 -1.56 11.84 -3.70
CA SER A 8 -2.33 13.09 -3.53
C SER A 8 -1.86 13.99 -2.38
N GLY A 9 -0.56 13.97 -2.03
CA GLY A 9 0.00 14.75 -0.92
C GLY A 9 -0.04 14.05 0.44
N GLU A 10 -0.66 12.88 0.53
CA GLU A 10 -0.70 12.07 1.75
C GLU A 10 0.43 11.03 1.77
N ASN A 11 0.95 10.71 2.96
CA ASN A 11 1.91 9.64 3.17
C ASN A 11 1.16 8.39 3.65
N ILE A 12 1.19 7.34 2.84
CA ILE A 12 0.56 6.05 3.13
C ILE A 12 1.67 5.08 3.56
N ALA A 13 1.52 4.45 4.72
CA ALA A 13 2.44 3.41 5.18
C ALA A 13 2.11 2.08 4.50
N VAL A 14 3.06 1.53 3.75
CA VAL A 14 2.90 0.26 3.02
C VAL A 14 2.56 -0.88 3.97
N VAL A 15 3.29 -0.98 5.08
CA VAL A 15 3.14 -2.04 6.10
C VAL A 15 1.74 -2.07 6.72
N GLU A 16 1.11 -0.92 6.93
CA GLU A 16 -0.25 -0.88 7.50
C GLU A 16 -1.28 -1.44 6.51
N VAL A 17 -1.13 -1.09 5.22
CA VAL A 17 -2.04 -1.58 4.18
C VAL A 17 -1.85 -3.09 3.96
N GLU A 18 -0.60 -3.56 3.89
CA GLU A 18 -0.29 -5.00 3.79
C GLU A 18 -0.81 -5.78 5.01
N GLY A 19 -0.65 -5.24 6.22
CA GLY A 19 -1.17 -5.84 7.44
C GLY A 19 -2.68 -6.03 7.42
N VAL A 20 -3.44 -4.98 7.04
CA VAL A 20 -4.91 -5.07 6.89
C VAL A 20 -5.31 -6.09 5.81
N LEU A 21 -4.57 -6.16 4.70
CA LEU A 21 -4.83 -7.15 3.66
C LEU A 21 -4.54 -8.59 4.16
N ALA A 22 -3.51 -8.77 4.97
CA ALA A 22 -3.15 -10.07 5.54
C ALA A 22 -4.19 -10.58 6.57
N GLU A 23 -4.97 -9.70 7.19
CA GLU A 23 -6.08 -10.09 8.08
C GLU A 23 -7.27 -10.68 7.32
N HIS A 24 -7.36 -10.47 6.00
CA HIS A 24 -8.47 -10.96 5.21
C HIS A 24 -8.32 -12.47 4.90
N PRO A 25 -9.30 -13.33 5.25
CA PRO A 25 -9.17 -14.79 5.16
C PRO A 25 -9.00 -15.34 3.73
N GLY A 26 -9.33 -14.54 2.72
CA GLY A 26 -9.13 -14.87 1.31
C GLY A 26 -7.77 -14.46 0.72
N ILE A 27 -6.89 -13.82 1.51
CA ILE A 27 -5.60 -13.31 1.06
C ILE A 27 -4.49 -14.15 1.69
N VAL A 28 -3.66 -14.78 0.85
CA VAL A 28 -2.51 -15.58 1.30
C VAL A 28 -1.29 -14.69 1.55
N GLU A 29 -1.06 -13.73 0.65
CA GLU A 29 0.04 -12.77 0.73
C GLU A 29 -0.36 -11.50 -0.04
N ALA A 30 0.09 -10.34 0.44
CA ALA A 30 -0.15 -9.04 -0.20
C ALA A 30 1.14 -8.21 -0.21
N ALA A 31 1.37 -7.51 -1.33
CA ALA A 31 2.46 -6.56 -1.49
C ALA A 31 1.92 -5.25 -2.08
N VAL A 32 2.21 -4.12 -1.46
CA VAL A 32 1.67 -2.81 -1.86
C VAL A 32 2.75 -1.98 -2.56
N VAL A 33 2.48 -1.60 -3.81
CA VAL A 33 3.42 -0.84 -4.65
C VAL A 33 2.79 0.45 -5.18
N ALA A 34 3.61 1.48 -5.34
CA ALA A 34 3.19 2.71 -5.99
C ALA A 34 3.11 2.52 -7.50
N VAL A 35 2.06 3.04 -8.13
CA VAL A 35 1.93 3.08 -9.59
C VAL A 35 1.81 4.53 -10.05
N PRO A 36 2.38 4.90 -11.22
CA PRO A 36 2.18 6.23 -11.81
C PRO A 36 0.70 6.49 -12.09
N ASP A 37 0.23 7.68 -11.73
CA ASP A 37 -1.10 8.15 -12.15
C ASP A 37 -1.04 8.52 -13.64
N LYS A 38 -2.07 8.12 -14.42
CA LYS A 38 -2.14 8.38 -15.87
C LYS A 38 -2.78 9.73 -16.18
N LEU A 39 -3.50 10.32 -15.21
CA LEU A 39 -4.28 11.54 -15.39
C LEU A 39 -3.65 12.76 -14.72
N ARG A 40 -2.59 12.59 -13.90
CA ARG A 40 -1.80 13.66 -13.29
C ARG A 40 -0.35 13.26 -13.09
#